data_AF-A0A126R3Q5-F1
#
_entry.id   AF-A0A126R3Q5-F1
#
_cell.length_a   1.000
_cell.length_b   1.000
_cell.length_c   1.000
_cell.angle_alpha   90.00
_cell.angle_beta   90.00
_cell.angle_gamma   90.00
#
_symmetry.space_group_name_H-M   'P 1'
#
loop_
_entity.id
_entity.type
_entity.pdbx_description
1 polymer ?
#
loop_
_entity_poly.entity_id
_entity_poly.type
_entity_poly.pdbx_seq_one_letter_code
_entity_poly.pdbx_strand_id
1 'polypeptide(L)'
;MTDITTKIGKYDPETRSVPVTFTSGEIVHKRSVNAVLKNDGSYDSAGTKARVEDVASGVAHKIAAGVITVPEPLSGPLPSE
;
A
#
# COMPACT_ATOMS: atom_id res chain seq x y z
N MET A 1 1.73 2.55 18.97
CA MET A 1 2.28 2.36 17.62
C MET A 1 1.17 1.72 16.81
N THR A 2 0.80 2.25 15.66
CA THR A 2 -0.24 1.62 14.83
C THR A 2 0.38 0.38 14.20
N ASP A 3 0.01 -0.81 14.65
CA ASP A 3 0.47 -2.07 14.10
C ASP A 3 -0.09 -2.27 12.69
N ILE A 4 0.64 -1.77 11.69
CA ILE A 4 0.35 -1.97 10.28
C ILE A 4 1.13 -3.16 9.76
N THR A 5 0.42 -4.15 9.20
CA THR A 5 1.03 -5.29 8.52
C THR A 5 1.16 -4.98 7.03
N THR A 6 2.30 -5.28 6.44
CA THR A 6 2.52 -5.12 5.00
C THR A 6 2.74 -6.47 4.33
N LYS A 7 2.06 -6.68 3.21
CA LYS A 7 2.25 -7.83 2.33
C LYS A 7 2.71 -7.35 0.97
N ILE A 8 3.97 -7.61 0.65
CA ILE A 8 4.59 -7.28 -0.64
C ILE A 8 4.29 -8.41 -1.62
N GLY A 9 3.71 -8.08 -2.76
CA GLY A 9 3.45 -9.01 -3.86
C GLY A 9 4.65 -9.19 -4.78
N LYS A 10 4.42 -9.88 -5.90
CA LYS A 10 5.46 -10.14 -6.90
C LYS A 10 5.84 -8.83 -7.63
N TYR A 11 7.14 -8.63 -7.86
CA TYR A 11 7.64 -7.56 -8.72
C TYR A 11 7.10 -7.70 -10.14
N ASP A 12 6.53 -6.60 -10.63
CA ASP A 12 6.04 -6.44 -11.99
C ASP A 12 7.09 -5.68 -12.81
N PRO A 13 7.77 -6.35 -13.76
CA PRO A 13 8.83 -5.73 -14.55
C PRO A 13 8.32 -4.73 -15.61
N GLU A 14 7.05 -4.83 -16.01
CA GLU A 14 6.45 -3.94 -17.01
C GLU A 14 6.21 -2.55 -16.42
N THR A 15 5.66 -2.50 -15.21
CA THR A 15 5.35 -1.27 -14.47
C THR A 15 6.42 -0.88 -13.45
N ARG A 16 7.48 -1.70 -13.31
CA ARG A 16 8.58 -1.55 -12.34
C ARG A 16 8.07 -1.32 -10.92
N SER A 17 7.02 -2.06 -10.55
CA SER A 17 6.28 -1.83 -9.31
C SER A 17 6.00 -3.14 -8.58
N VAL A 18 5.80 -3.06 -7.26
CA VAL A 18 5.30 -4.17 -6.44
C VAL A 18 3.92 -3.82 -5.89
N PRO A 19 2.90 -4.67 -6.06
CA PRO A 19 1.63 -4.46 -5.38
C PRO A 19 1.81 -4.76 -3.89
N VAL A 20 1.45 -3.81 -3.04
CA VAL A 20 1.56 -3.94 -1.58
C VAL A 20 0.18 -3.82 -0.96
N THR A 21 -0.11 -4.71 -0.03
CA THR A 21 -1.31 -4.64 0.81
C THR A 21 -0.91 -4.22 2.21
N PHE A 22 -1.46 -3.11 2.67
CA PHE A 22 -1.31 -2.56 4.01
C PHE A 22 -2.57 -2.88 4.80
N THR A 23 -2.41 -3.53 5.94
CA THR A 23 -3.53 -3.93 6.81
C THR A 23 -3.33 -3.34 8.19
N SER A 24 -4.32 -2.61 8.68
CA SER A 24 -4.32 -1.99 10.01
C SER A 24 -5.69 -2.20 10.65
N GLY A 25 -5.82 -3.24 11.49
CA GLY A 25 -7.12 -3.66 12.01
C GLY A 25 -8.07 -4.05 10.88
N GLU A 26 -9.21 -3.35 10.77
CA GLU A 26 -10.23 -3.55 9.73
C GLU A 26 -9.92 -2.83 8.40
N ILE A 27 -8.92 -1.94 8.39
CA ILE A 27 -8.56 -1.18 7.19
C ILE A 27 -7.59 -2.00 6.34
N VAL A 28 -8.01 -2.31 5.11
CA VAL A 28 -7.17 -2.96 4.09
C VAL A 28 -6.95 -1.99 2.94
N HIS A 29 -5.74 -1.47 2.82
CA HIS A 29 -5.35 -0.54 1.78
C HIS A 29 -4.37 -1.21 0.81
N LYS A 30 -4.72 -1.29 -0.47
CA LYS A 30 -3.86 -1.86 -1.52
C LYS A 30 -3.26 -0.74 -2.36
N ARG A 31 -1.95 -0.75 -2.56
CA ARG A 31 -1.25 0.25 -3.36
C ARG A 31 -0.03 -0.35 -4.05
N SER A 32 0.21 0.05 -5.29
CA SER A 32 1.47 -0.24 -5.99
C SER A 32 2.57 0.69 -5.49
N VAL A 33 3.72 0.11 -5.13
CA VAL A 33 4.92 0.85 -4.73
C VAL A 33 5.98 0.65 -5.80
N ASN A 34 6.61 1.74 -6.24
CA ASN A 34 7.71 1.67 -7.20
C ASN A 34 8.84 0.82 -6.61
N ALA A 35 9.26 -0.18 -7.37
CA ALA A 35 10.38 -1.02 -6.99
C ALA A 35 11.70 -0.24 -7.10
N VAL A 36 12.63 -0.56 -6.21
CA VAL A 36 13.99 -0.08 -6.31
C VAL A 36 14.76 -1.05 -7.21
N LEU A 37 15.47 -0.51 -8.19
CA LEU A 37 16.34 -1.27 -9.08
C LEU A 37 17.79 -0.98 -8.71
N LYS A 38 18.64 -2.00 -8.82
CA LYS A 38 20.09 -1.86 -8.70
C LYS A 38 20.66 -1.10 -9.88
N ASN A 39 21.93 -0.74 -9.78
CA ASN A 39 22.65 -0.06 -10.86
C ASN A 39 22.70 -0.88 -12.17
N ASP A 40 22.58 -2.21 -12.09
CA ASP A 40 22.51 -3.08 -13.27
C ASP A 40 21.09 -3.20 -13.86
N GLY A 41 20.08 -2.60 -13.22
CA GLY A 41 18.67 -2.69 -13.61
C GLY A 41 17.92 -3.88 -13.00
N SER A 42 18.60 -4.78 -12.29
CA SER A 42 17.95 -5.88 -11.55
C SER A 42 17.11 -5.38 -10.38
N TYR A 43 16.04 -6.13 -10.06
CA TYR A 43 15.17 -5.85 -8.92
C TYR A 43 15.93 -5.91 -7.58
N ASP A 44 15.91 -4.82 -6.82
CA ASP A 44 16.50 -4.75 -5.49
C ASP A 44 15.43 -5.00 -4.42
N SER A 45 15.40 -6.22 -3.89
CA SER A 45 14.42 -6.59 -2.87
C SER A 45 14.62 -5.85 -1.55
N ALA A 46 15.87 -5.55 -1.18
CA ALA A 46 16.20 -4.85 0.07
C ALA A 46 15.78 -3.38 0.02
N GLY A 47 16.14 -2.66 -1.04
CA GLY A 47 15.74 -1.27 -1.27
C GLY A 47 14.24 -1.14 -1.49
N THR A 48 13.62 -2.10 -2.19
CA THR A 48 12.16 -2.12 -2.34
C THR A 48 11.49 -2.31 -0.98
N LYS A 49 12.00 -3.21 -0.12
CA LYS A 49 11.49 -3.36 1.25
C LYS A 49 11.58 -2.07 2.04
N ALA A 50 12.73 -1.40 2.05
CA ALA A 50 12.90 -0.11 2.74
C ALA A 50 11.92 0.96 2.21
N ARG A 51 11.69 0.99 0.89
CA ARG A 51 10.70 1.87 0.28
C ARG A 51 9.27 1.53 0.71
N VAL A 52 8.95 0.25 0.82
CA VAL A 52 7.65 -0.21 1.33
C VAL A 52 7.46 0.16 2.79
N GLU A 53 8.50 0.05 3.63
CA GLU A 53 8.46 0.44 5.04
C GLU A 53 8.19 1.95 5.21
N ASP A 54 8.86 2.79 4.42
CA ASP A 54 8.59 4.24 4.38
C ASP A 54 7.13 4.55 4.00
N VAL A 55 6.62 3.87 2.96
CA VAL A 55 5.21 3.99 2.55
C VAL A 55 4.29 3.47 3.66
N ALA A 56 4.65 2.39 4.36
CA ALA A 56 3.88 1.83 5.46
C ALA A 56 3.73 2.82 6.62
N SER A 57 4.81 3.51 6.99
CA SER A 57 4.77 4.58 8.00
C SER A 57 3.87 5.73 7.55
N GLY A 58 3.95 6.14 6.29
CA GLY A 58 3.05 7.15 5.72
C GLY A 58 1.58 6.72 5.70
N VAL A 59 1.31 5.46 5.37
CA VAL A 59 -0.05 4.88 5.41
C VAL A 59 -0.56 4.80 6.84
N ALA A 60 0.24 4.33 7.79
CA ALA A 60 -0.12 4.28 9.21
C ALA A 60 -0.45 5.67 9.76
N HIS A 61 0.34 6.69 9.39
CA HIS A 61 0.06 8.07 9.77
C HIS A 61 -1.25 8.59 9.16
N LYS A 62 -1.52 8.30 7.88
CA LYS A 62 -2.77 8.67 7.22
C LYS A 62 -3.99 7.96 7.81
N ILE A 63 -3.84 6.70 8.21
CA ILE A 63 -4.89 5.95 8.92
C ILE A 63 -5.15 6.58 10.28
N ALA A 64 -4.10 6.86 11.05
CA ALA A 64 -4.21 7.53 12.35
C ALA A 64 -4.82 8.93 12.24
N ALA A 65 -4.56 9.64 11.14
CA ALA A 65 -5.15 10.94 10.84
C ALA A 65 -6.57 10.86 10.26
N GLY A 66 -7.14 9.66 10.03
CA GLY A 66 -8.47 9.48 9.44
C GLY A 66 -8.55 9.80 7.94
N VAL A 67 -7.42 9.93 7.24
CA VAL A 67 -7.37 10.16 5.79
C VAL A 67 -7.59 8.87 5.01
N ILE A 68 -7.06 7.75 5.51
CA ILE A 68 -7.35 6.42 4.98
C ILE A 68 -8.29 5.75 5.96
N THR A 69 -9.57 5.70 5.62
CA THR A 69 -10.61 5.00 6.36
C THR A 69 -10.99 3.71 5.66
N VAL A 70 -11.72 2.84 6.37
CA VAL A 70 -12.43 1.73 5.72
C VAL A 70 -13.32 2.37 4.65
N PRO A 71 -13.27 1.90 3.37
CA PRO A 71 -14.24 2.37 2.39
C PRO A 71 -15.63 2.11 2.97
N GLU A 72 -16.40 3.17 3.20
CA GLU A 72 -17.79 3.01 3.62
C GLU A 72 -18.44 2.06 2.61
N PRO A 73 -19.08 0.95 3.05
CA PRO A 73 -19.91 0.19 2.15
C PRO A 73 -20.91 1.20 1.58
N LEU A 74 -21.04 1.26 0.26
CA LEU A 74 -21.96 2.15 -0.44
C LEU A 74 -23.40 1.87 0.04
N SER A 75 -23.78 2.44 1.17
CA SER A 75 -25.13 2.46 1.73
C SER A 75 -25.71 3.85 1.49
N GLY A 76 -25.79 4.24 0.22
CA GLY A 76 -26.71 5.26 -0.24
C GLY A 76 -27.78 4.57 -1.09
N PRO A 77 -29.08 4.86 -0.91
CA PRO A 77 -30.07 4.43 -1.90
C PRO A 77 -29.63 4.99 -3.26
N LEU A 78 -29.62 4.13 -4.29
CA LEU A 78 -29.53 4.59 -5.68
C LEU A 78 -30.55 5.72 -5.85
N PRO A 79 -30.19 6.90 -6.39
CA PRO A 79 -31.18 7.90 -6.72
C PRO A 79 -32.12 7.27 -7.75
N SER A 80 -33.36 7.00 -7.33
CA SER A 80 -34.45 6.66 -8.24
C SER A 80 -34.75 7.91 -9.06
N GLU A 81 -34.52 7.83 -10.37
CA GLU A 81 -35.02 8.80 -11.35
C GLU A 81 -36.47 8.47 -11.72
#